data_AF-A0AAU4D8U9-F1
#
_entry.id   AF-A0AAU4D8U9-F1
#
_cell.length_a   1.000
_cell.length_b   1.000
_cell.length_c   1.000
_cell.angle_alpha   90.00
_cell.angle_beta   90.00
_cell.angle_gamma   90.00
#
_symmetry.space_group_name_H-M   'P 1'
#
loop_
_entity.id
_entity.type
_entity.pdbx_description
1 polymer ?
#
loop_
_entity_poly.entity_id
_entity_poly.type
_entity_poly.pdbx_seq_one_letter_code
_entity_poly.pdbx_strand_id
1 'polypeptide(L)'
;MSPCRQAVAEDFGVARKAVIEPKVVYRGDTRPPELVFENGFSPKGTNEDIRKYSLYDTPSNWVGTSKSVSEAGNFPQSARGRGTWVYEIRGAGYGVDVNRSLGGAIRSWINGTGFPSEREVIFRSIDPSNIVRAEYWRYGRPTGEIIENPGYIE
;
A
#
# COMPACT_ATOMS: atom_id res chain seq x y z
N MET A 1 8.32 -13.21 -14.66
CA MET A 1 6.91 -13.44 -15.05
C MET A 1 6.04 -13.10 -13.85
N SER A 2 5.11 -12.15 -13.99
CA SER A 2 4.17 -11.85 -12.90
C SER A 2 3.28 -13.07 -12.64
N PRO A 3 3.02 -13.44 -11.37
CA PRO A 3 2.16 -14.56 -11.05
C PRO A 3 0.75 -14.32 -11.61
N CYS A 4 0.05 -15.37 -12.00
CA CYS A 4 -1.35 -15.21 -12.41
C CYS A 4 -2.23 -14.90 -11.18
N ARG A 5 -3.41 -14.32 -11.41
CA ARG A 5 -4.36 -13.96 -10.34
C ARG A 5 -4.66 -15.12 -9.37
N GLN A 6 -4.72 -16.36 -9.87
CA GLN A 6 -5.01 -17.53 -9.04
C GLN A 6 -3.85 -17.85 -8.08
N ALA A 7 -2.61 -17.80 -8.56
CA ALA A 7 -1.44 -18.07 -7.74
C ALA A 7 -1.31 -17.07 -6.58
N VAL A 8 -1.61 -15.79 -6.83
CA VAL A 8 -1.64 -14.77 -5.75
C VAL A 8 -2.77 -15.03 -4.76
N ALA A 9 -3.92 -15.51 -5.22
CA ALA A 9 -5.02 -15.84 -4.32
C ALA A 9 -4.65 -16.97 -3.35
N GLU A 10 -3.96 -18.00 -3.87
CA GLU A 10 -3.46 -19.14 -3.10
C GLU A 10 -2.34 -18.72 -2.14
N ASP A 11 -1.36 -17.92 -2.59
CA ASP A 11 -0.27 -17.41 -1.76
C ASP A 11 -0.79 -16.59 -0.56
N PHE A 12 -1.78 -15.73 -0.79
CA PHE A 12 -2.36 -14.90 0.27
C PHE A 12 -3.44 -15.62 1.09
N GLY A 13 -3.85 -16.83 0.70
CA GLY A 13 -4.95 -17.54 1.35
C GLY A 13 -6.31 -16.83 1.24
N VAL A 14 -6.58 -16.14 0.14
CA VAL A 14 -7.81 -15.35 -0.06
C VAL A 14 -8.64 -15.83 -1.26
N ALA A 15 -9.90 -15.42 -1.32
CA ALA A 15 -10.72 -15.67 -2.50
C ALA A 15 -10.16 -14.93 -3.72
N ARG A 16 -10.12 -15.59 -4.89
CA ARG A 16 -9.67 -15.02 -6.18
C ARG A 16 -10.28 -13.65 -6.52
N LYS A 17 -11.52 -13.39 -6.09
CA LYS A 17 -12.22 -12.10 -6.30
C LYS A 17 -11.61 -10.91 -5.54
N ALA A 18 -10.83 -11.19 -4.49
CA ALA A 18 -10.13 -10.17 -3.71
C ALA A 18 -8.80 -9.75 -4.35
N VAL A 19 -8.25 -10.58 -5.24
CA VAL A 19 -7.03 -10.26 -5.99
C VAL A 19 -7.36 -9.32 -7.15
N ILE A 20 -6.66 -8.20 -7.20
CA ILE A 20 -6.81 -7.16 -8.22
C ILE A 20 -5.44 -6.78 -8.80
N GLU A 21 -5.45 -6.14 -9.96
CA GLU A 21 -4.25 -5.61 -10.62
C GLU A 21 -4.45 -4.10 -10.80
N PRO A 22 -4.13 -3.29 -9.77
CA PRO A 22 -4.29 -1.85 -9.87
C PRO A 22 -3.22 -1.28 -10.81
N LYS A 23 -3.62 -0.37 -11.71
CA LYS A 23 -2.68 0.35 -12.57
C LYS A 23 -1.72 1.25 -11.77
N VAL A 24 -2.25 1.85 -10.69
CA VAL A 24 -1.51 2.77 -9.82
C VAL A 24 -1.95 2.54 -8.37
N VAL A 25 -0.99 2.54 -7.45
CA VAL A 25 -1.20 2.64 -6.00
C VAL A 25 -0.23 3.65 -5.41
N TYR A 26 -0.50 4.08 -4.19
CA TYR A 26 0.26 5.09 -3.47
C TYR A 26 0.63 4.61 -2.08
N ARG A 27 1.78 5.05 -1.57
CA ARG A 27 2.19 4.75 -0.21
C ARG A 27 2.81 5.98 0.44
N GLY A 28 2.30 6.37 1.60
CA GLY A 28 2.93 7.34 2.47
C GLY A 28 4.04 6.68 3.30
N ASP A 29 5.23 7.25 3.34
CA ASP A 29 6.35 6.75 4.14
C ASP A 29 7.28 7.92 4.57
N THR A 30 7.86 7.82 5.77
CA THR A 30 8.78 8.85 6.28
C THR A 30 10.21 8.66 5.80
N ARG A 31 10.53 7.50 5.20
CA ARG A 31 11.85 7.28 4.59
C ARG A 31 12.02 8.21 3.38
N PRO A 32 13.23 8.73 3.16
CA PRO A 32 13.51 9.62 2.03
C PRO A 32 13.54 8.86 0.70
N PRO A 33 13.33 9.55 -0.44
CA PRO A 33 13.24 8.91 -1.75
C PRO A 33 14.50 8.16 -2.16
N GLU A 34 15.69 8.66 -1.82
CA GLU A 34 16.97 7.97 -2.05
C GLU A 34 16.97 6.52 -1.52
N LEU A 35 16.49 6.32 -0.30
CA LEU A 35 16.46 5.00 0.35
C LEU A 35 15.38 4.11 -0.27
N VAL A 36 14.22 4.69 -0.60
CA VAL A 36 13.08 3.94 -1.13
C VAL A 36 13.29 3.56 -2.60
N PHE A 37 13.90 4.43 -3.41
CA PHE A 37 14.21 4.15 -4.80
C PHE A 37 15.33 3.12 -4.95
N GLU A 38 16.22 2.99 -3.96
CA GLU A 38 17.24 1.94 -3.95
C GLU A 38 16.65 0.58 -3.51
N ASN A 39 15.82 0.56 -2.47
CA ASN A 39 15.46 -0.68 -1.77
C ASN A 39 14.02 -1.16 -2.01
N GLY A 40 13.16 -0.29 -2.55
CA GLY A 40 11.73 -0.54 -2.64
C GLY A 40 11.05 -0.63 -1.27
N PHE A 41 10.00 -1.46 -1.19
CA PHE A 41 9.27 -1.72 0.04
C PHE A 41 9.26 -3.21 0.38
N SER A 42 9.62 -3.51 1.63
CA SER A 42 9.58 -4.85 2.22
C SER A 42 8.64 -4.85 3.44
N PRO A 43 8.04 -6.02 3.77
CA PRO A 43 7.14 -6.17 4.90
C PRO A 43 7.89 -6.02 6.23
N LYS A 44 7.16 -5.74 7.32
CA LYS A 44 7.74 -5.47 8.64
C LYS A 44 7.80 -6.70 9.55
N GLY A 45 7.25 -7.82 9.12
CA GLY A 45 7.19 -9.06 9.90
C GLY A 45 6.73 -10.24 9.06
N THR A 46 6.27 -11.28 9.73
CA THR A 46 5.88 -12.55 9.10
C THR A 46 4.41 -12.91 9.32
N ASN A 47 3.65 -12.06 10.02
CA ASN A 47 2.23 -12.33 10.28
C ASN A 47 1.41 -12.22 8.98
N GLU A 48 0.66 -13.27 8.67
CA GLU A 48 -0.16 -13.37 7.45
C GLU A 48 -1.66 -13.17 7.72
N ASP A 49 -2.07 -12.96 8.97
CA ASP A 49 -3.45 -12.64 9.30
C ASP A 49 -3.81 -11.21 8.86
N ILE A 50 -4.48 -11.12 7.71
CA ILE A 50 -4.93 -9.85 7.11
C ILE A 50 -5.87 -9.08 8.04
N ARG A 51 -6.70 -9.77 8.83
CA ARG A 51 -7.61 -9.11 9.77
C ARG A 51 -6.83 -8.48 10.92
N LYS A 52 -5.85 -9.20 11.46
CA LYS A 52 -4.96 -8.68 12.52
C LYS A 52 -4.10 -7.53 12.03
N TYR A 53 -3.59 -7.64 10.81
CA TYR A 53 -2.88 -6.55 10.12
C TYR A 53 -3.75 -5.29 10.01
N SER A 54 -4.96 -5.41 9.46
CA SER A 54 -5.86 -4.27 9.20
C SER A 54 -6.36 -3.60 10.48
N LEU A 55 -6.69 -4.37 11.53
CA LEU A 55 -7.29 -3.80 12.75
C LEU A 55 -6.27 -3.25 13.75
N TYR A 56 -5.04 -3.78 13.76
CA TYR A 56 -4.09 -3.50 14.84
C TYR A 56 -2.73 -2.99 14.36
N ASP A 57 -2.54 -2.75 13.06
CA ASP A 57 -1.26 -2.36 12.45
C ASP A 57 -0.09 -3.25 12.93
N THR A 58 -0.38 -4.54 13.13
CA THR A 58 0.61 -5.52 13.60
C THR A 58 1.65 -5.72 12.49
N PRO A 59 2.97 -5.71 12.79
CA PRO A 59 4.00 -6.07 11.82
C PRO A 59 3.64 -7.37 11.09
N SER A 60 3.43 -7.25 9.78
CA SER A 60 2.87 -8.28 8.93
C SER A 60 3.82 -8.61 7.78
N ASN A 61 3.51 -9.70 7.09
CA ASN A 61 4.17 -10.13 5.87
C ASN A 61 3.69 -9.35 4.63
N TRP A 62 3.18 -8.13 4.84
CA TRP A 62 2.51 -7.31 3.83
C TRP A 62 3.08 -5.90 3.74
N VAL A 63 3.12 -5.37 2.52
CA VAL A 63 3.32 -3.96 2.22
C VAL A 63 1.96 -3.34 1.89
N GLY A 64 1.45 -2.50 2.79
CA GLY A 64 0.23 -1.71 2.57
C GLY A 64 0.43 -0.56 1.60
N THR A 65 -0.51 -0.41 0.68
CA THR A 65 -0.61 0.72 -0.26
C THR A 65 -2.07 1.15 -0.38
N SER A 66 -2.34 2.31 -0.95
CA SER A 66 -3.69 2.84 -1.16
C SER A 66 -3.94 3.17 -2.63
N LYS A 67 -5.14 2.90 -3.15
CA LYS A 67 -5.59 3.44 -4.45
C LYS A 67 -5.99 4.93 -4.36
N SER A 68 -5.76 5.60 -3.24
CA SER A 68 -6.02 7.03 -3.06
C SER A 68 -4.75 7.75 -2.60
N VAL A 69 -4.28 8.69 -3.40
CA VAL A 69 -3.14 9.55 -3.05
C VAL A 69 -3.44 10.38 -1.79
N SER A 70 -4.68 10.85 -1.61
CA SER A 70 -5.08 11.63 -0.43
C SER A 70 -5.02 10.80 0.86
N GLU A 71 -5.39 9.52 0.80
CA GLU A 71 -5.28 8.64 1.95
C GLU A 71 -3.80 8.38 2.24
N ALA A 72 -3.00 8.05 1.22
CA ALA A 72 -1.56 7.82 1.37
C ALA A 72 -0.84 9.04 1.99
N GLY A 73 -1.21 10.26 1.61
CA GLY A 73 -0.66 11.51 2.15
C GLY A 73 -1.02 11.81 3.62
N ASN A 74 -1.97 11.08 4.20
CA ASN A 74 -2.26 11.12 5.64
C ASN A 74 -1.47 10.07 6.45
N PHE A 75 -0.68 9.22 5.77
CA PHE A 75 0.15 8.19 6.39
C PHE A 75 1.66 8.46 6.23
N PRO A 76 2.50 7.96 7.16
CA PRO A 76 2.09 7.33 8.42
C PRO A 76 1.55 8.38 9.40
N GLN A 77 0.68 7.97 10.32
CA GLN A 77 0.08 8.90 11.31
C GLN A 77 1.15 9.59 12.19
N SER A 78 2.32 8.97 12.36
CA SER A 78 3.47 9.55 13.06
C SER A 78 4.05 10.79 12.38
N ALA A 79 3.78 10.98 11.09
CA ALA A 79 4.27 12.12 10.30
C ALA A 79 3.47 13.41 10.51
N ARG A 80 2.36 13.38 11.28
CA ARG A 80 1.44 14.52 11.49
C ARG A 80 2.21 15.83 11.76
N GLY A 81 2.09 16.78 10.84
CA GLY A 81 2.70 18.12 10.90
C GLY A 81 4.19 18.21 10.52
N ARG A 82 4.93 17.10 10.59
CA ARG A 82 6.34 17.01 10.17
C ARG A 82 6.47 16.86 8.65
N GLY A 83 5.54 16.11 8.05
CA GLY A 83 5.48 15.82 6.62
C GLY A 83 5.90 14.38 6.31
N THR A 84 5.51 13.89 5.14
CA THR A 84 5.67 12.51 4.66
C THR A 84 5.95 12.51 3.16
N TRP A 85 6.59 11.47 2.66
CA TRP A 85 6.71 11.26 1.22
C TRP A 85 5.58 10.36 0.73
N VAL A 86 4.90 10.76 -0.33
CA VAL A 86 3.90 9.95 -1.01
C VAL A 86 4.52 9.40 -2.29
N TYR A 87 4.70 8.08 -2.31
CA TYR A 87 5.28 7.35 -3.42
C TYR A 87 4.19 6.91 -4.38
N GLU A 88 4.33 7.24 -5.66
CA GLU A 88 3.49 6.73 -6.75
C GLU A 88 4.10 5.44 -7.29
N ILE A 89 3.32 4.37 -7.31
CA ILE A 89 3.77 3.04 -7.70
C ILE A 89 2.91 2.57 -8.87
N ARG A 90 3.57 2.14 -9.96
CA ARG A 90 2.95 1.60 -11.17
C ARG A 90 3.52 0.22 -11.47
N GLY A 91 2.73 -0.66 -12.06
CA GLY A 91 3.24 -1.98 -12.46
C GLY A 91 3.54 -2.95 -11.30
N ALA A 92 3.06 -2.70 -10.09
CA ALA A 92 3.26 -3.58 -8.93
C ALA A 92 2.66 -5.00 -9.07
N GLY A 93 1.94 -5.27 -10.16
CA GLY A 93 1.31 -6.56 -10.45
C GLY A 93 0.04 -6.81 -9.66
N TYR A 94 -0.25 -8.08 -9.39
CA TYR A 94 -1.41 -8.49 -8.61
C TYR A 94 -1.19 -8.25 -7.11
N GLY A 95 -2.16 -7.60 -6.47
CA GLY A 95 -2.23 -7.43 -5.02
C GLY A 95 -3.61 -7.79 -4.48
N VAL A 96 -3.74 -7.83 -3.15
CA VAL A 96 -5.01 -8.18 -2.48
C VAL A 96 -5.71 -6.92 -2.00
N ASP A 97 -6.94 -6.71 -2.46
CA ASP A 97 -7.85 -5.72 -1.90
C ASP A 97 -8.33 -6.21 -0.52
N VAL A 98 -7.85 -5.56 0.53
CA VAL A 98 -8.06 -5.98 1.93
C VAL A 98 -9.56 -6.06 2.24
N ASN A 99 -10.33 -5.06 1.83
CA ASN A 99 -11.77 -5.02 2.05
C ASN A 99 -12.49 -6.20 1.37
N ARG A 100 -12.12 -6.57 0.13
CA ARG A 100 -12.69 -7.74 -0.54
C ARG A 100 -12.26 -9.05 0.12
N SER A 101 -11.03 -9.13 0.64
CA SER A 101 -10.51 -10.34 1.30
C SER A 101 -11.28 -10.65 2.60
N LEU A 102 -11.69 -9.62 3.33
CA LEU A 102 -12.48 -9.72 4.57
C LEU A 102 -14.00 -9.83 4.30
N GLY A 103 -14.38 -10.36 3.12
CA GLY A 103 -15.77 -10.62 2.76
C GLY A 103 -16.58 -9.39 2.35
N GLY A 104 -15.94 -8.25 2.06
CA GLY A 104 -16.62 -6.97 1.80
C GLY A 104 -17.34 -6.39 3.03
N ALA A 105 -17.14 -7.02 4.20
CA ALA A 105 -17.94 -6.88 5.42
C ALA A 105 -17.12 -6.45 6.66
N ILE A 106 -16.11 -5.59 6.47
CA ILE A 106 -15.90 -4.50 7.45
C ILE A 106 -17.05 -3.47 7.35
N ARG A 107 -18.05 -3.69 6.48
CA ARG A 107 -19.43 -3.32 6.79
C ARG A 107 -20.02 -4.36 7.77
N SER A 108 -20.30 -3.94 9.02
CA SER A 108 -21.49 -4.37 9.80
C SER A 108 -21.35 -4.98 11.21
N TRP A 109 -20.19 -5.09 11.87
CA TRP A 109 -20.17 -5.65 13.26
C TRP A 109 -19.38 -4.88 14.33
N ILE A 110 -18.67 -3.80 13.97
CA ILE A 110 -18.14 -2.86 14.95
C ILE A 110 -18.63 -1.46 14.58
N ASN A 111 -19.50 -0.91 15.43
CA ASN A 111 -20.01 0.45 15.41
C ASN A 111 -18.98 1.48 14.86
N GLY A 112 -19.15 1.90 13.59
CA GLY A 112 -18.53 3.13 13.07
C GLY A 112 -17.00 3.12 12.83
N THR A 113 -16.31 1.97 12.86
CA THR A 113 -14.85 1.88 12.64
C THR A 113 -14.45 1.22 11.32
N GLY A 114 -15.43 0.82 10.51
CA GLY A 114 -15.12 0.30 9.20
C GLY A 114 -14.51 1.40 8.34
N PHE A 115 -13.47 1.06 7.58
CA PHE A 115 -12.91 1.92 6.56
C PHE A 115 -13.44 1.52 5.16
N PRO A 116 -14.74 1.73 4.84
CA PRO A 116 -15.26 1.45 3.50
C PRO A 116 -14.61 2.36 2.44
N SER A 117 -13.90 3.41 2.86
CA SER A 117 -13.05 4.26 2.03
C SER A 117 -11.62 3.76 1.90
N GLU A 118 -11.14 2.83 2.75
CA GLU A 118 -9.77 2.33 2.65
C GLU A 118 -9.61 1.57 1.34
N ARG A 119 -8.94 2.25 0.44
CA ARG A 119 -8.57 1.74 -0.87
C ARG A 119 -7.34 0.85 -0.76
N GLU A 120 -7.19 0.11 0.33
CA GLU A 120 -5.97 -0.60 0.64
C GLU A 120 -5.77 -1.80 -0.30
N VAL A 121 -4.55 -1.90 -0.82
CA VAL A 121 -4.06 -3.06 -1.54
C VAL A 121 -2.75 -3.48 -0.90
N ILE A 122 -2.66 -4.74 -0.49
CA ILE A 122 -1.46 -5.30 0.10
C ILE A 122 -0.68 -6.14 -0.93
N PHE A 123 0.65 -6.08 -0.82
CA PHE A 123 1.60 -6.81 -1.64
C PHE A 123 2.62 -7.53 -0.75
N ARG A 124 3.32 -8.54 -1.27
CA ARG A 124 4.45 -9.19 -0.57
C ARG A 124 5.66 -8.26 -0.48
N SER A 125 5.91 -7.53 -1.56
CA SER A 125 6.95 -6.51 -1.67
C SER A 125 6.59 -5.56 -2.81
N ILE A 126 7.27 -4.42 -2.88
CA ILE A 126 7.25 -3.53 -4.03
C ILE A 126 8.68 -3.35 -4.50
N ASP A 127 8.95 -3.76 -5.74
CA ASP A 127 10.24 -3.56 -6.39
C ASP A 127 10.51 -2.06 -6.61
N PRO A 128 11.73 -1.56 -6.36
CA PRO A 128 12.07 -0.16 -6.61
C PRO A 128 11.81 0.29 -8.05
N SER A 129 11.94 -0.60 -9.04
CA SER A 129 11.69 -0.30 -10.46
C SER A 129 10.22 -0.01 -10.78
N ASN A 130 9.30 -0.32 -9.86
CA ASN A 130 7.87 -0.01 -9.96
C ASN A 130 7.50 1.34 -9.33
N ILE A 131 8.45 2.01 -8.65
CA ILE A 131 8.22 3.28 -7.98
C ILE A 131 8.56 4.40 -8.96
N VAL A 132 7.58 5.23 -9.32
CA VAL A 132 7.75 6.27 -10.34
C VAL A 132 8.44 7.50 -9.75
N ARG A 133 7.94 7.96 -8.60
CA ARG A 133 8.34 9.23 -7.98
C ARG A 133 7.87 9.31 -6.54
N ALA A 134 8.37 10.31 -5.84
CA ALA A 134 7.95 10.69 -4.50
C ALA A 134 7.57 12.18 -4.50
N GLU A 135 6.42 12.50 -3.90
CA GLU A 135 6.01 13.89 -3.66
C GLU A 135 5.98 14.14 -2.16
N TYR A 136 6.50 15.27 -1.70
CA TYR A 136 6.46 15.62 -0.28
C TYR A 136 5.10 16.20 0.09
N TRP A 137 4.53 15.73 1.20
CA TRP A 137 3.21 16.09 1.68
C TRP A 137 3.27 16.60 3.12
N ARG A 138 2.52 17.66 3.42
CA ARG A 138 2.40 18.23 4.77
C ARG A 138 0.95 18.60 5.05
N TYR A 139 0.47 18.29 6.26
CA TYR A 139 -0.93 18.50 6.66
C TYR A 139 -1.95 17.90 5.67
N GLY A 140 -1.64 16.72 5.12
CA GLY A 140 -2.50 16.01 4.17
C GLY A 140 -2.58 16.67 2.78
N ARG A 141 -1.62 17.53 2.43
CA ARG A 141 -1.56 18.22 1.13
C ARG A 141 -0.16 18.12 0.52
N PRO A 142 -0.05 18.03 -0.82
CA PRO A 142 1.23 18.11 -1.49
C PRO A 142 1.87 19.48 -1.29
N THR A 143 3.20 19.52 -1.15
CA THR A 143 3.96 20.77 -1.09
C THR A 143 4.43 21.25 -2.47
N GLY A 144 4.36 20.39 -3.49
CA GLY A 144 4.91 20.62 -4.82
C GLY A 144 6.37 20.17 -4.98
N GLU A 145 7.00 19.68 -3.91
CA GLU A 145 8.32 19.07 -3.98
C GLU A 145 8.20 17.63 -4.50
N ILE A 146 8.79 17.36 -5.67
CA ILE A 146 8.72 16.07 -6.36
C ILE A 146 10.13 15.61 -6.71
N ILE A 147 10.40 14.32 -6.48
CA ILE A 147 11.63 13.64 -6.89
C ILE A 147 11.23 12.44 -7.76
N GLU A 148 11.67 12.44 -9.01
CA GLU A 148 11.47 11.34 -9.96
C GLU A 148 12.46 10.19 -9.67
N ASN A 149 12.03 8.94 -9.80
CA ASN A 149 12.89 7.78 -9.64
C ASN A 149 13.63 7.46 -10.95
N PRO A 150 14.95 7.63 -11.03
CA PRO A 150 15.72 7.28 -12.24
C PRO A 150 15.73 5.77 -12.53
N GLY A 151 15.40 4.93 -11.55
CA GLY A 151 15.32 3.47 -11.69
C GLY A 151 13.95 2.95 -12.12
N TYR A 152 12.96 3.81 -12.35
CA TYR A 152 11.64 3.39 -12.82
C TYR A 152 11.71 2.80 -14.23
N ILE A 153 11.01 1.67 -14.45
CA ILE A 153 10.89 1.00 -15.76
C ILE A 153 9.40 0.82 -16.07
N GLU A 154 8.97 1.25 -17.27
CA GLU A 154 7.58 1.16 -17.75
C GLU A 154 7.18 -0.26 -18.20
#